data_AF-A0A7C4QN32-F1
#
_entry.id   AF-A0A7C4QN32-F1
#
_cell.length_a   1.000
_cell.length_b   1.000
_cell.length_c   1.000
_cell.angle_alpha   90.00
_cell.angle_beta   90.00
_cell.angle_gamma   90.00
#
_symmetry.space_group_name_H-M   'P 1'
#
loop_
_entity.id
_entity.type
_entity.pdbx_description
1 polymer ?
#
loop_
_entity_poly.entity_id
_entity_poly.type
_entity_poly.pdbx_seq_one_letter_code
_entity_poly.pdbx_strand_id
1 'polypeptide(L)'
;MHFGARAFRGLALRERGWSENGSVNWTQELIYRCSAWVMPAIVACAVLHLVCFFWLTVWARRDLRRLAGDLDAFTRDLKHRSLFERGADLSEQIDAFLADIRDVLDDAARRSDRQALRNRMQILDEERRYLHSHAFDTCYNVARTMIEAYPLVGTMGAILAIGSALQLSPDDQRNTVSTIVRFFGEAIWSTGAGLLAAVLLMFVNSVVETRFRRLSEHRTHVREMVARVKRELSVAASETP
;
A
#
# COMPACT_ATOMS: atom_id res chain seq x y z
N MET A 1 80.74 -36.19 14.87
CA MET A 1 80.03 -35.79 16.13
C MET A 1 80.42 -34.34 16.39
N HIS A 2 79.61 -33.28 16.29
CA HIS A 2 78.22 -33.03 16.66
C HIS A 2 77.55 -32.11 15.62
N PHE A 3 76.68 -32.68 14.79
CA PHE A 3 75.70 -31.97 13.97
C PHE A 3 74.37 -32.10 14.75
N GLY A 4 74.00 -31.13 15.58
CA GLY A 4 72.86 -31.38 16.48
C GLY A 4 72.33 -30.24 17.35
N ALA A 5 72.58 -28.96 17.01
CA ALA A 5 72.09 -27.85 17.85
C ALA A 5 71.43 -26.67 17.10
N ARG A 6 71.37 -26.70 15.76
CA ARG A 6 70.74 -25.60 14.98
C ARG A 6 69.34 -25.91 14.44
N ALA A 7 68.88 -27.16 14.48
CA ALA A 7 67.58 -27.54 13.93
C ALA A 7 66.38 -27.25 14.87
N PHE A 8 66.60 -27.14 16.19
CA PHE A 8 65.50 -26.99 17.16
C PHE A 8 65.08 -25.54 17.43
N ARG A 9 65.88 -24.54 17.04
CA ARG A 9 65.54 -23.12 17.25
C ARG A 9 64.64 -22.55 16.14
N GLY A 10 64.53 -23.23 15.00
CA GLY A 10 63.65 -22.85 13.89
C GLY A 10 62.20 -23.37 14.01
N LEU A 11 61.94 -24.37 14.86
CA LEU A 11 60.60 -24.93 15.05
C LEU A 11 59.79 -24.20 16.14
N ALA A 12 60.44 -23.63 17.16
CA ALA A 12 59.77 -22.87 18.22
C ALA A 12 59.33 -21.44 17.79
N LEU A 13 59.80 -20.94 16.64
CA LEU A 13 59.36 -19.66 16.07
C LEU A 13 58.33 -19.83 14.94
N ARG A 14 58.07 -21.07 14.51
CA ARG A 14 57.11 -21.36 13.44
C ARG A 14 55.69 -21.60 13.94
N GLU A 15 55.51 -21.90 15.22
CA GLU A 15 54.18 -22.05 15.85
C GLU A 15 53.60 -20.74 16.42
N ARG A 16 54.35 -19.62 16.38
CA ARG A 16 53.81 -18.28 16.64
C ARG A 16 53.34 -17.52 15.39
N GLY A 17 53.37 -18.17 14.22
CA GLY A 17 52.96 -17.57 12.95
C GLY A 17 51.62 -18.06 12.41
N TRP A 18 50.86 -18.84 13.20
CA TRP A 18 49.63 -19.52 12.76
C TRP A 18 48.45 -19.20 13.69
N SER A 19 48.16 -17.91 13.92
CA SER A 19 46.80 -17.43 14.27
C SER A 19 46.68 -15.89 14.21
N GLU A 20 47.32 -15.23 13.24
CA GLU A 20 47.02 -13.82 12.91
C GLU A 20 46.60 -13.69 11.43
N ASN A 21 45.98 -14.73 10.88
CA ASN A 21 45.08 -14.51 9.76
C ASN A 21 43.83 -13.86 10.35
N GLY A 22 43.80 -12.53 10.25
CA GLY A 22 42.70 -11.70 10.68
C GLY A 22 41.38 -12.35 10.33
N SER A 23 40.64 -12.78 11.36
CA SER A 23 39.22 -12.96 11.22
C SER A 23 38.71 -11.60 10.80
N VAL A 24 38.49 -11.42 9.50
CA VAL A 24 37.67 -10.34 8.97
C VAL A 24 36.48 -10.29 9.90
N ASN A 25 36.33 -9.19 10.62
CA ASN A 25 35.33 -9.06 11.67
C ASN A 25 33.98 -8.87 10.93
N TRP A 26 33.50 -9.93 10.29
CA TRP A 26 32.38 -9.94 9.36
C TRP A 26 31.14 -9.31 9.98
N THR A 27 30.99 -9.46 11.29
CA THR A 27 29.96 -8.84 12.11
C THR A 27 30.06 -7.31 12.10
N GLN A 28 31.24 -6.72 12.25
CA GLN A 28 31.42 -5.27 12.24
C GLN A 28 31.21 -4.68 10.85
N GLU A 29 31.70 -5.35 9.81
CA GLU A 29 31.49 -4.93 8.42
C GLU A 29 30.01 -5.03 8.03
N LEU A 30 29.30 -6.08 8.47
CA LEU A 30 27.86 -6.23 8.24
C LEU A 30 27.06 -5.15 8.97
N ILE A 31 27.34 -4.87 10.23
CA ILE A 31 26.62 -3.85 11.01
C ILE A 31 26.85 -2.46 10.40
N TYR A 32 28.08 -2.14 10.01
CA TYR A 32 28.43 -0.87 9.37
C TYR A 32 27.69 -0.69 8.04
N ARG A 33 27.71 -1.71 7.17
CA ARG A 33 26.94 -1.69 5.92
C ARG A 33 25.44 -1.55 6.19
N CYS A 34 24.88 -2.33 7.11
CA CYS A 34 23.46 -2.22 7.45
C CYS A 34 23.10 -0.81 7.92
N SER A 35 23.88 -0.18 8.81
CA SER A 35 23.65 1.19 9.27
C SER A 35 23.61 2.19 8.11
N ALA A 36 24.59 2.12 7.21
CA ALA A 36 24.69 3.04 6.07
C ALA A 36 23.53 2.92 5.07
N TRP A 37 22.94 1.72 4.94
CA TRP A 37 21.87 1.45 3.98
C TRP A 37 20.45 1.67 4.52
N VAL A 38 20.26 1.76 5.83
CA VAL A 38 18.90 1.90 6.42
C VAL A 38 18.21 3.20 6.01
N MET A 39 18.87 4.34 6.14
CA MET A 39 18.28 5.63 5.77
C MET A 39 17.87 5.70 4.29
N PRO A 40 18.74 5.39 3.30
CA PRO A 40 18.34 5.40 1.90
C PRO A 40 17.28 4.35 1.60
N ALA A 41 17.28 3.20 2.28
CA ALA A 41 16.21 2.20 2.14
C ALA A 41 14.86 2.73 2.63
N ILE A 42 14.82 3.43 3.77
CA ILE A 42 13.60 4.08 4.29
C ILE A 42 13.04 5.05 3.24
N VAL A 43 13.90 5.92 2.69
CA VAL A 43 13.49 6.92 1.69
C VAL A 43 13.00 6.24 0.41
N ALA A 44 13.72 5.24 -0.09
CA ALA A 44 13.33 4.50 -1.29
C ALA A 44 11.98 3.78 -1.11
N CYS A 45 11.79 3.11 0.02
CA CYS A 45 10.52 2.48 0.37
C CYS A 45 9.38 3.50 0.47
N ALA A 46 9.63 4.68 1.07
CA ALA A 46 8.63 5.73 1.20
C ALA A 46 8.19 6.28 -0.16
N VAL A 47 9.15 6.51 -1.07
CA VAL A 47 8.85 6.92 -2.45
C VAL A 47 8.04 5.83 -3.17
N LEU A 48 8.41 4.56 -3.04
CA LEU A 48 7.67 3.44 -3.62
C LEU A 48 6.24 3.37 -3.07
N HIS A 49 6.04 3.62 -1.77
CA HIS A 49 4.69 3.69 -1.16
C HIS A 49 3.87 4.85 -1.73
N LEU A 50 4.47 6.02 -1.94
CA LEU A 50 3.79 7.14 -2.59
C LEU A 50 3.35 6.80 -4.02
N VAL A 51 4.21 6.12 -4.79
CA VAL A 51 3.87 5.62 -6.13
C VAL A 51 2.74 4.60 -6.05
N CYS A 52 2.74 3.72 -5.05
CA CYS A 52 1.65 2.76 -4.81
C CYS A 52 0.32 3.47 -4.52
N PHE A 53 0.31 4.49 -3.64
CA PHE A 53 -0.89 5.30 -3.37
C PHE A 53 -1.38 6.05 -4.61
N PHE A 54 -0.46 6.58 -5.42
CA PHE A 54 -0.81 7.21 -6.69
C PHE A 54 -1.46 6.21 -7.64
N TRP A 55 -0.89 5.02 -7.78
CA TRP A 55 -1.44 3.95 -8.60
C TRP A 55 -2.83 3.51 -8.12
N LEU A 56 -3.02 3.31 -6.82
CA LEU A 56 -4.32 3.02 -6.21
C LEU A 56 -5.34 4.12 -6.51
N THR A 57 -4.92 5.39 -6.47
CA THR A 57 -5.81 6.53 -6.79
C THR A 57 -6.26 6.50 -8.25
N VAL A 58 -5.34 6.20 -9.18
CA VAL A 58 -5.66 6.04 -10.61
C VAL A 58 -6.60 4.86 -10.82
N TRP A 59 -6.36 3.74 -10.13
CA TRP A 59 -7.21 2.55 -10.20
C TRP A 59 -8.61 2.85 -9.67
N ALA A 60 -8.75 3.50 -8.51
CA ALA A 60 -10.04 3.89 -7.95
C ALA A 60 -10.85 4.79 -8.91
N ARG A 61 -10.19 5.79 -9.54
CA ARG A 61 -10.84 6.65 -10.55
C ARG A 61 -11.23 5.90 -11.82
N ARG A 62 -10.46 4.89 -12.22
CA ARG A 62 -10.81 4.03 -13.36
C ARG A 62 -12.04 3.18 -13.03
N ASP A 63 -12.13 2.71 -11.79
CA ASP A 63 -13.24 1.90 -11.34
C ASP A 63 -14.55 2.69 -11.22
N LEU A 64 -14.51 3.89 -10.63
CA LEU A 64 -15.66 4.80 -10.63
C LEU A 64 -16.17 5.11 -12.04
N ARG A 65 -15.25 5.36 -12.98
CA ARG A 65 -15.60 5.59 -14.39
C ARG A 65 -16.32 4.41 -15.03
N ARG A 66 -15.91 3.19 -14.68
CA ARG A 66 -16.56 1.97 -15.16
C ARG A 66 -17.95 1.83 -14.55
N LEU A 67 -18.06 1.97 -13.23
CA LEU A 67 -19.35 1.88 -12.52
C LEU A 67 -20.37 2.89 -13.06
N ALA A 68 -19.95 4.14 -13.28
CA ALA A 68 -20.79 5.16 -13.87
C ALA A 68 -21.22 4.83 -15.31
N GLY A 69 -20.31 4.25 -16.12
CA GLY A 69 -20.61 3.81 -17.48
C GLY A 69 -21.60 2.64 -17.52
N ASP A 70 -21.45 1.68 -16.60
CA ASP A 70 -22.35 0.53 -16.49
C ASP A 70 -23.76 0.98 -16.06
N LEU A 71 -23.86 1.92 -15.11
CA LEU A 71 -25.12 2.53 -14.67
C LEU A 71 -25.76 3.42 -15.74
N ASP A 72 -24.96 4.18 -16.49
CA ASP A 72 -25.42 4.98 -17.63
C ASP A 72 -26.04 4.09 -18.71
N ALA A 73 -25.35 3.00 -19.08
CA ALA A 73 -25.86 2.02 -20.02
C ALA A 73 -27.16 1.38 -19.52
N PHE A 74 -27.25 1.09 -18.21
CA PHE A 74 -28.43 0.53 -17.58
C PHE A 74 -29.63 1.48 -17.59
N THR A 75 -29.42 2.77 -17.29
CA THR A 75 -30.49 3.79 -17.16
C THR A 75 -30.90 4.45 -18.49
N ARG A 76 -30.17 4.21 -19.58
CA ARG A 76 -30.36 4.90 -20.88
C ARG A 76 -31.78 4.91 -21.50
N ASP A 77 -32.64 3.92 -21.25
CA ASP A 77 -34.02 3.86 -21.78
C ASP A 77 -35.08 4.37 -20.78
N LEU A 78 -34.67 4.88 -19.62
CA LEU A 78 -35.60 5.46 -18.66
C LEU A 78 -36.10 6.81 -19.17
N LYS A 79 -37.42 7.01 -19.13
CA LYS A 79 -38.09 8.20 -19.67
C LYS A 79 -37.74 9.49 -18.91
N HIS A 80 -37.43 9.37 -17.61
CA HIS A 80 -37.04 10.47 -16.74
C HIS A 80 -35.62 10.21 -16.22
N ARG A 81 -34.62 10.54 -17.03
CA ARG A 81 -33.21 10.38 -16.69
C ARG A 81 -32.63 11.72 -16.23
N SER A 82 -31.78 11.68 -15.21
CA SER A 82 -30.88 12.77 -14.85
C SER A 82 -29.87 13.08 -15.99
N LEU A 83 -29.96 14.30 -16.54
CA LEU A 83 -29.02 14.81 -17.56
C LEU A 83 -27.92 15.62 -16.86
N PHE A 84 -26.67 15.19 -17.00
CA PHE A 84 -25.54 15.85 -16.36
C PHE A 84 -24.83 16.82 -17.31
N GLU A 85 -24.33 17.92 -16.74
CA GLU A 85 -23.46 18.86 -17.43
C GLU A 85 -22.06 18.24 -17.68
N ARG A 86 -21.36 18.68 -18.73
CA ARG A 86 -20.02 18.17 -19.05
C ARG A 86 -19.05 18.48 -17.90
N GLY A 87 -18.73 17.47 -17.11
CA GLY A 87 -17.77 17.57 -16.01
C GLY A 87 -18.35 17.35 -14.61
N ALA A 88 -19.61 16.93 -14.48
CA ALA A 88 -20.18 16.54 -13.19
C ALA A 88 -19.33 15.48 -12.47
N ASP A 89 -19.27 15.53 -11.14
CA ASP A 89 -18.51 14.57 -10.35
C ASP A 89 -19.05 13.15 -10.56
N LEU A 90 -18.15 12.17 -10.62
CA LEU A 90 -18.55 10.79 -10.93
C LEU A 90 -19.42 10.19 -9.82
N SER A 91 -19.15 10.55 -8.57
CA SER A 91 -19.96 10.12 -7.43
C SER A 91 -21.39 10.63 -7.54
N GLU A 92 -21.57 11.91 -7.90
CA GLU A 92 -22.89 12.52 -8.09
C GLU A 92 -23.67 11.85 -9.23
N GLN A 93 -22.98 11.53 -10.34
CA GLN A 93 -23.58 10.79 -11.44
C GLN A 93 -24.09 9.41 -11.00
N ILE A 94 -23.27 8.66 -10.24
CA ILE A 94 -23.65 7.35 -9.70
C ILE A 94 -24.88 7.49 -8.80
N ASP A 95 -24.89 8.45 -7.87
CA ASP A 95 -25.99 8.62 -6.91
C ASP A 95 -27.31 9.00 -7.59
N ALA A 96 -27.26 9.86 -8.61
CA ALA A 96 -28.44 10.23 -9.38
C ALA A 96 -28.95 9.09 -10.29
N PHE A 97 -28.06 8.28 -10.90
CA PHE A 97 -28.50 7.06 -11.59
C PHE A 97 -29.15 6.06 -10.62
N LEU A 98 -28.61 5.90 -9.42
CA LEU A 98 -29.20 5.05 -8.39
C LEU A 98 -30.58 5.58 -7.94
N ALA A 99 -30.75 6.89 -7.84
CA ALA A 99 -32.04 7.52 -7.56
C ALA A 99 -33.05 7.27 -8.68
N ASP A 100 -32.66 7.45 -9.95
CA ASP A 100 -33.52 7.19 -11.12
C ASP A 100 -34.04 5.74 -11.13
N ILE A 101 -33.18 4.77 -10.78
CA ILE A 101 -33.58 3.36 -10.67
C ILE A 101 -34.55 3.16 -9.50
N ARG A 102 -34.27 3.76 -8.34
CA ARG A 102 -35.13 3.64 -7.14
C ARG A 102 -36.52 4.23 -7.40
N ASP A 103 -36.62 5.37 -8.06
CA ASP A 103 -37.90 6.00 -8.38
C ASP A 103 -38.77 5.12 -9.28
N VAL A 104 -38.16 4.40 -10.23
CA VAL A 104 -38.88 3.43 -11.08
C VAL A 104 -39.27 2.17 -10.31
N LEU A 105 -38.48 1.75 -9.32
CA LEU A 105 -38.82 0.63 -8.44
C LEU A 105 -39.93 0.96 -7.44
N ASP A 106 -39.99 2.20 -6.96
CA ASP A 106 -40.99 2.62 -5.98
C ASP A 106 -42.35 2.91 -6.64
N ASP A 107 -42.38 3.29 -7.92
CA ASP A 107 -43.61 3.54 -8.69
C ASP A 107 -44.10 2.30 -9.47
N ALA A 108 -45.05 1.56 -8.89
CA ALA A 108 -45.65 0.38 -9.52
C ALA A 108 -46.44 0.67 -10.81
N ALA A 109 -46.82 1.93 -11.07
CA ALA A 109 -47.55 2.32 -12.27
C ALA A 109 -46.65 2.36 -13.52
N ARG A 110 -45.32 2.49 -13.36
CA ARG A 110 -44.34 2.58 -14.46
C ARG A 110 -43.94 1.22 -15.02
N ARG A 111 -44.93 0.41 -15.45
CA ARG A 111 -44.71 -0.96 -15.94
C ARG A 111 -43.75 -1.03 -17.14
N SER A 112 -43.76 -0.04 -18.05
CA SER A 112 -42.86 0.04 -19.19
C SER A 112 -41.39 0.14 -18.77
N ASP A 113 -41.12 1.03 -17.80
CA ASP A 113 -39.76 1.35 -17.36
C ASP A 113 -39.20 0.21 -16.52
N ARG A 114 -40.05 -0.43 -15.71
CA ARG A 114 -39.70 -1.69 -15.00
C ARG A 114 -39.36 -2.82 -15.95
N GLN A 115 -40.06 -2.94 -17.08
CA GLN A 115 -39.77 -3.97 -18.08
C GLN A 115 -38.49 -3.68 -18.86
N ALA A 116 -38.20 -2.41 -19.15
CA ALA A 116 -36.89 -2.01 -19.69
C ALA A 116 -35.74 -2.35 -18.73
N LEU A 117 -35.92 -2.08 -17.42
CA LEU A 117 -34.97 -2.46 -16.37
C LEU A 117 -34.79 -3.99 -16.29
N ARG A 118 -35.86 -4.79 -16.44
CA ARG A 118 -35.77 -6.26 -16.49
C ARG A 118 -34.86 -6.76 -17.59
N ASN A 119 -35.10 -6.31 -18.81
CA ASN A 119 -34.37 -6.78 -19.98
C ASN A 119 -32.88 -6.44 -19.86
N ARG A 120 -32.56 -5.28 -19.30
CA ARG A 120 -31.16 -4.86 -19.09
C ARG A 120 -30.51 -5.51 -17.88
N MET A 121 -31.29 -5.86 -16.86
CA MET A 121 -30.78 -6.60 -15.71
C MET A 121 -30.25 -7.96 -16.14
N GLN A 122 -30.91 -8.63 -17.09
CA GLN A 122 -30.41 -9.89 -17.67
C GLN A 122 -29.05 -9.70 -18.36
N ILE A 123 -28.86 -8.59 -19.07
CA ILE A 123 -27.59 -8.24 -19.73
C ILE A 123 -26.50 -7.93 -18.68
N LEU A 124 -26.85 -7.23 -17.60
CA LEU A 124 -25.90 -6.85 -16.53
C LEU A 124 -25.48 -8.05 -15.66
N ASP A 125 -26.41 -8.98 -15.39
CA ASP A 125 -26.16 -10.22 -14.64
C ASP A 125 -25.18 -11.15 -15.41
N GLU A 126 -25.18 -11.11 -16.74
CA GLU A 126 -24.27 -11.89 -17.60
C GLU A 126 -22.80 -11.45 -17.42
N GLU A 127 -22.55 -10.17 -17.14
CA GLU A 127 -21.20 -9.67 -17.04
C GLU A 127 -20.52 -10.02 -15.69
N ARG A 128 -21.29 -10.31 -14.63
CA ARG A 128 -20.88 -10.68 -13.24
C ARG A 128 -19.72 -9.87 -12.62
N ARG A 129 -19.29 -8.80 -13.29
CA ARG A 129 -17.98 -8.16 -13.10
C ARG A 129 -17.96 -7.24 -11.88
N TYR A 130 -19.14 -6.83 -11.41
CA TYR A 130 -19.34 -6.07 -10.18
C TYR A 130 -18.97 -6.84 -8.90
N LEU A 131 -18.75 -8.16 -8.98
CA LEU A 131 -18.43 -9.02 -7.83
C LEU A 131 -16.94 -9.01 -7.44
N HIS A 132 -16.03 -8.50 -8.28
CA HIS A 132 -14.59 -8.74 -8.15
C HIS A 132 -13.75 -7.50 -7.84
N SER A 133 -13.91 -6.92 -6.65
CA SER A 133 -12.94 -5.93 -6.17
C SER A 133 -12.51 -6.05 -4.71
N HIS A 134 -12.33 -7.28 -4.22
CA HIS A 134 -11.61 -7.50 -2.96
C HIS A 134 -10.10 -7.17 -3.06
N ALA A 135 -9.53 -7.20 -4.26
CA ALA A 135 -8.10 -6.92 -4.47
C ALA A 135 -7.73 -5.47 -4.12
N PHE A 136 -8.63 -4.52 -4.39
CA PHE A 136 -8.41 -3.11 -4.05
C PHE A 136 -8.40 -2.90 -2.54
N ASP A 137 -9.41 -3.43 -1.84
CA ASP A 137 -9.55 -3.27 -0.39
C ASP A 137 -8.38 -3.93 0.35
N THR A 138 -7.96 -5.13 -0.08
CA THR A 138 -6.79 -5.81 0.47
C THR A 138 -5.51 -5.01 0.24
N CYS A 139 -5.28 -4.53 -0.98
CA CYS A 139 -4.06 -3.77 -1.30
C CYS A 139 -3.98 -2.46 -0.51
N TYR A 140 -5.10 -1.74 -0.40
CA TYR A 140 -5.18 -0.52 0.40
C TYR A 140 -4.96 -0.78 1.89
N ASN A 141 -5.59 -1.81 2.46
CA ASN A 141 -5.41 -2.17 3.87
C ASN A 141 -3.96 -2.54 4.19
N VAL A 142 -3.31 -3.32 3.31
CA VAL A 142 -1.88 -3.66 3.46
C VAL A 142 -1.02 -2.40 3.38
N ALA A 143 -1.24 -1.53 2.40
CA ALA A 143 -0.49 -0.29 2.25
C ALA A 143 -0.64 0.64 3.48
N ARG A 144 -1.84 0.74 4.05
CA ARG A 144 -2.11 1.51 5.26
C ARG A 144 -1.32 0.98 6.46
N THR A 145 -1.39 -0.32 6.73
CA THR A 145 -0.68 -0.93 7.87
C THR A 145 0.84 -0.79 7.72
N MET A 146 1.38 -0.82 6.50
CA MET A 146 2.82 -0.63 6.28
C MET A 146 3.34 0.76 6.65
N ILE A 147 2.47 1.77 6.77
CA ILE A 147 2.88 3.10 7.25
C ILE A 147 3.41 3.02 8.70
N GLU A 148 2.83 2.15 9.52
CA GLU A 148 3.19 1.99 10.94
C GLU A 148 4.59 1.35 11.11
N ALA A 149 5.13 0.71 10.08
CA ALA A 149 6.46 0.12 10.12
C ALA A 149 7.58 1.16 10.01
N TYR A 150 7.34 2.33 9.41
CA TYR A 150 8.39 3.33 9.17
C TYR A 150 9.05 3.87 10.44
N PRO A 151 8.31 4.25 11.50
CA PRO A 151 8.92 4.65 12.76
C PRO A 151 9.74 3.52 13.39
N LEU A 152 9.28 2.28 13.29
CA LEU A 152 9.98 1.10 13.83
C LEU A 152 11.29 0.83 13.10
N VAL A 153 11.31 0.95 11.77
CA VAL A 153 12.55 0.82 10.99
C VAL A 153 13.51 1.98 11.28
N GLY A 154 12.98 3.19 11.50
CA GLY A 154 13.76 4.36 11.91
C GLY A 154 14.48 4.16 13.24
N THR A 155 13.78 3.68 14.27
CA THR A 155 14.38 3.36 15.58
C THR A 155 15.36 2.20 15.49
N MET A 156 15.08 1.19 14.67
CA MET A 156 16.03 0.10 14.39
C MET A 156 17.34 0.63 13.79
N GLY A 157 17.29 1.54 12.82
CA GLY A 157 18.49 2.17 12.26
C GLY A 157 19.28 2.99 13.30
N ALA A 158 18.59 3.66 14.21
CA ALA A 158 19.25 4.36 15.32
C ALA A 158 19.97 3.40 16.28
N ILE A 159 19.34 2.27 16.61
CA ILE A 159 19.96 1.20 17.43
C ILE A 159 21.21 0.65 16.73
N LEU A 160 21.16 0.41 15.42
CA LEU A 160 22.30 -0.09 14.64
C LEU A 160 23.45 0.92 14.58
N ALA A 161 23.15 2.21 14.38
CA ALA A 161 24.16 3.27 14.32
C ALA A 161 24.87 3.46 15.68
N ILE A 162 24.10 3.50 16.79
CA ILE A 162 24.66 3.58 18.15
C ILE A 162 25.43 2.31 18.47
N GLY A 163 24.91 1.14 18.12
CA GLY A 163 25.58 -0.15 18.28
C GLY A 163 26.91 -0.24 17.53
N SER A 164 27.01 0.42 16.37
CA SER A 164 28.27 0.58 15.62
C SER A 164 29.25 1.50 16.35
N ALA A 165 28.76 2.59 16.93
CA ALA A 165 29.58 3.55 17.68
C ALA A 165 30.21 2.94 18.95
N LEU A 166 29.51 2.04 19.63
CA LEU A 166 30.00 1.40 20.86
C LEU A 166 31.09 0.35 20.61
N GLN A 167 31.25 -0.09 19.37
CA GLN A 167 32.20 -1.15 18.99
C GLN A 167 33.57 -0.61 18.52
N LEU A 168 33.79 0.71 18.57
CA LEU A 168 35.09 1.30 18.22
C LEU A 168 36.18 0.90 19.24
N SER A 169 37.30 0.40 18.74
CA SER A 169 38.47 0.07 19.56
C SER A 169 39.18 1.35 20.07
N PRO A 170 39.65 1.37 21.34
CA PRO A 170 40.26 2.56 21.96
C PRO A 170 41.61 3.01 21.36
N ASP A 171 42.20 2.24 20.45
CA ASP A 171 43.57 2.46 19.97
C ASP A 171 43.76 3.69 19.06
N ASP A 172 42.68 4.32 18.57
CA ASP A 172 42.75 5.48 17.66
C ASP A 172 41.99 6.71 18.19
N GLN A 173 42.36 7.16 19.40
CA GLN A 173 41.69 8.23 20.18
C GLN A 173 41.41 9.54 19.43
N ARG A 174 42.21 9.91 18.43
CA ARG A 174 42.01 11.17 17.67
C ARG A 174 40.90 11.05 16.60
N ASN A 175 40.63 9.85 16.09
CA ASN A 175 39.55 9.60 15.14
C ASN A 175 38.24 9.17 15.81
N THR A 176 38.28 8.84 17.11
CA THR A 176 37.11 8.36 17.87
C THR A 176 36.01 9.41 17.98
N VAL A 177 36.31 10.67 18.29
CA VAL A 177 35.29 11.71 18.49
C VAL A 177 34.53 12.01 17.19
N SER A 178 35.25 12.23 16.08
CA SER A 178 34.63 12.48 14.77
C SER A 178 33.75 11.31 14.32
N THR A 179 34.17 10.07 14.63
CA THR A 179 33.43 8.88 14.24
C THR A 179 32.18 8.68 15.10
N ILE A 180 32.27 8.94 16.40
CA ILE A 180 31.12 8.93 17.32
C ILE A 180 30.07 9.95 16.87
N VAL A 181 30.48 11.19 16.57
CA VAL A 181 29.58 12.26 16.12
C VAL A 181 28.87 11.85 14.82
N ARG A 182 29.57 11.20 13.87
CA ARG A 182 28.95 10.68 12.64
C ARG A 182 27.84 9.68 12.95
N PHE A 183 28.09 8.69 13.81
CA PHE A 183 27.08 7.68 14.15
C PHE A 183 25.89 8.25 14.91
N PHE A 184 26.09 9.23 15.80
CA PHE A 184 24.97 9.97 16.40
C PHE A 184 24.15 10.72 15.34
N GLY A 185 24.82 11.33 14.36
CA GLY A 185 24.16 11.93 13.21
C GLY A 185 23.34 10.93 12.39
N GLU A 186 23.92 9.76 12.06
CA GLU A 186 23.22 8.67 11.36
C GLU A 186 21.99 8.18 12.14
N ALA A 187 22.09 8.06 13.47
CA ALA A 187 20.98 7.65 14.31
C ALA A 187 19.82 8.66 14.32
N ILE A 188 20.14 9.95 14.42
CA ILE A 188 19.15 11.04 14.38
C ILE A 188 18.49 11.08 13.01
N TRP A 189 19.27 11.03 11.92
CA TRP A 189 18.75 11.06 10.56
C TRP A 189 17.89 9.84 10.24
N SER A 190 18.26 8.64 10.71
CA SER A 190 17.44 7.44 10.55
C SER A 190 16.07 7.57 11.23
N THR A 191 16.07 8.04 12.48
CA THR A 191 14.81 8.24 13.24
C THR A 191 13.96 9.34 12.61
N GLY A 192 14.58 10.45 12.24
CA GLY A 192 13.92 11.56 11.55
C GLY A 192 13.31 11.14 10.22
N ALA A 193 14.03 10.35 9.41
CA ALA A 193 13.53 9.83 8.14
C ALA A 193 12.34 8.88 8.34
N GLY A 194 12.39 7.97 9.31
CA GLY A 194 11.29 7.05 9.62
C GLY A 194 10.03 7.80 10.06
N LEU A 195 10.16 8.77 10.97
CA LEU A 195 9.03 9.59 11.43
C LEU A 195 8.48 10.48 10.30
N LEU A 196 9.34 11.16 9.54
CA LEU A 196 8.92 12.01 8.44
C LEU A 196 8.18 11.21 7.37
N ALA A 197 8.70 10.04 6.99
CA ALA A 197 8.03 9.15 6.06
C ALA A 197 6.65 8.73 6.57
N ALA A 198 6.54 8.34 7.84
CA ALA A 198 5.26 7.96 8.45
C ALA A 198 4.24 9.11 8.43
N VAL A 199 4.65 10.32 8.83
CA VAL A 199 3.78 11.51 8.85
C VAL A 199 3.31 11.87 7.44
N LEU A 200 4.22 11.89 6.46
CA LEU A 200 3.89 12.18 5.07
C LEU A 200 2.92 11.13 4.50
N LEU A 201 3.19 9.85 4.73
CA LEU A 201 2.33 8.76 4.26
C LEU A 201 0.98 8.75 4.96
N MET A 202 0.91 9.05 6.27
CA MET A 202 -0.35 9.22 6.99
C MET A 202 -1.18 10.37 6.42
N PHE A 203 -0.54 11.50 6.09
CA PHE A 203 -1.21 12.63 5.45
C PHE A 203 -1.76 12.25 4.07
N VAL A 204 -0.98 11.58 3.24
CA VAL A 204 -1.45 11.10 1.92
C VAL A 204 -2.59 10.09 2.10
N ASN A 205 -2.45 9.16 3.05
CA ASN A 205 -3.46 8.17 3.34
C ASN A 205 -4.79 8.83 3.76
N SER A 206 -4.80 9.87 4.58
CA SER A 206 -6.06 10.52 5.01
C SER A 206 -6.83 11.16 3.85
N VAL A 207 -6.11 11.76 2.89
CA VAL A 207 -6.69 12.33 1.67
C VAL A 207 -7.28 11.23 0.77
N VAL A 208 -6.57 10.11 0.65
CA VAL A 208 -6.96 8.98 -0.20
C VAL A 208 -8.10 8.17 0.43
N GLU A 209 -8.07 7.95 1.75
CA GLU A 209 -9.06 7.20 2.54
C GLU A 209 -10.46 7.75 2.31
N THR A 210 -10.60 9.06 2.35
CA THR A 210 -11.89 9.74 2.14
C THR A 210 -12.48 9.40 0.77
N ARG A 211 -11.64 9.32 -0.28
CA ARG A 211 -12.09 8.96 -1.64
C ARG A 211 -12.40 7.48 -1.78
N PHE A 212 -11.59 6.63 -1.17
CA PHE A 212 -11.74 5.17 -1.26
C PHE A 212 -12.97 4.68 -0.50
N ARG A 213 -13.26 5.30 0.64
CA ARG A 213 -14.48 5.05 1.39
C ARG A 213 -15.72 5.34 0.54
N ARG A 214 -15.77 6.48 -0.15
CA ARG A 214 -16.87 6.80 -1.08
C ARG A 214 -17.02 5.75 -2.19
N LEU A 215 -15.93 5.30 -2.81
CA LEU A 215 -15.98 4.24 -3.82
C LEU A 215 -16.58 2.94 -3.25
N SER A 216 -16.17 2.54 -2.04
CA SER A 216 -16.70 1.34 -1.37
C SER A 216 -18.19 1.47 -1.05
N GLU A 217 -18.64 2.65 -0.60
CA GLU A 217 -20.05 2.97 -0.37
C GLU A 217 -20.86 2.86 -1.66
N HIS A 218 -20.43 3.47 -2.77
CA HIS A 218 -21.11 3.36 -4.06
C HIS A 218 -21.19 1.91 -4.57
N ARG A 219 -20.12 1.12 -4.44
CA ARG A 219 -20.14 -0.30 -4.82
C ARG A 219 -21.17 -1.09 -4.01
N THR A 220 -21.27 -0.79 -2.71
CA THR A 220 -22.25 -1.43 -1.82
C THR A 220 -23.67 -1.05 -2.24
N HIS A 221 -23.94 0.25 -2.44
CA HIS A 221 -25.24 0.73 -2.89
C HIS A 221 -25.66 0.14 -4.25
N VAL A 222 -24.74 0.06 -5.22
CA VAL A 222 -25.03 -0.56 -6.52
C VAL A 222 -25.37 -2.04 -6.35
N ARG A 223 -24.63 -2.78 -5.52
CA ARG A 223 -24.92 -4.21 -5.26
C ARG A 223 -26.28 -4.40 -4.61
N GLU A 224 -26.62 -3.57 -3.63
CA GLU A 224 -27.92 -3.61 -2.95
C GLU A 224 -29.06 -3.26 -3.92
N MET A 225 -28.86 -2.24 -4.75
CA MET A 225 -29.82 -1.85 -5.77
C MET A 225 -30.03 -2.95 -6.82
N VAL A 226 -28.97 -3.57 -7.32
CA VAL A 226 -29.06 -4.71 -8.24
C VAL A 226 -29.82 -5.87 -7.60
N ALA A 227 -29.52 -6.20 -6.33
CA ALA A 227 -30.24 -7.24 -5.60
C ALA A 227 -31.73 -6.90 -5.40
N ARG A 228 -32.04 -5.64 -5.10
CA ARG A 228 -33.41 -5.14 -4.95
C ARG A 228 -34.18 -5.23 -6.26
N VAL A 229 -33.61 -4.70 -7.34
CA VAL A 229 -34.17 -4.75 -8.69
C VAL A 229 -34.45 -6.19 -9.08
N LYS A 230 -33.49 -7.11 -8.89
CA LYS A 230 -33.67 -8.53 -9.17
C LYS A 230 -34.85 -9.14 -8.39
N ARG A 231 -34.93 -8.87 -7.09
CA ARG A 231 -36.01 -9.36 -6.21
C ARG A 231 -37.38 -8.85 -6.64
N GLU A 232 -37.52 -7.55 -6.83
CA GLU A 232 -38.83 -6.96 -7.17
C GLU A 232 -39.28 -7.35 -8.58
N LEU A 233 -38.34 -7.43 -9.51
CA LEU A 233 -38.64 -7.79 -10.88
C LEU A 233 -38.93 -9.29 -11.02
N SER A 234 -38.34 -10.17 -10.20
CA SER A 234 -38.71 -11.60 -10.16
C SER A 234 -40.09 -11.80 -9.54
N VAL A 235 -40.44 -11.09 -8.46
CA VAL A 235 -41.77 -11.18 -7.83
C VAL A 235 -42.86 -10.76 -8.80
N ALA A 236 -42.71 -9.61 -9.46
CA ALA A 236 -43.70 -9.17 -10.43
C ALA A 236 -43.66 -9.94 -11.78
N ALA A 237 -42.74 -10.91 -11.96
CA ALA A 237 -42.80 -11.87 -13.05
C ALA A 237 -43.56 -13.16 -12.65
N SER A 238 -43.56 -13.51 -11.36
CA SER A 238 -44.39 -14.60 -10.82
C SER A 238 -45.87 -14.23 -10.65
N GLU A 239 -46.21 -12.94 -10.66
CA GLU A 239 -47.58 -12.43 -10.54
C GLU A 239 -48.33 -12.31 -11.89
N THR A 240 -47.66 -12.54 -13.01
CA THR A 240 -48.30 -12.67 -14.34
C THR A 240 -48.62 -14.13 -14.64
N PRO A 241 -49.91 -14.56 -14.58
CA PRO A 241 -50.34 -15.90 -15.01
C PRO A 241 -50.29 -16.09 -16.52
#